data_AF-V4TVI4-F1
#
_entry.id   AF-V4TVI4-F1
#
_cell.length_a   1.000
_cell.length_b   1.000
_cell.length_c   1.000
_cell.angle_alpha   90.00
_cell.angle_beta   90.00
_cell.angle_gamma   90.00
#
_symmetry.space_group_name_H-M   'P 1'
#
loop_
_entity.id
_entity.type
_entity.pdbx_description
1 polymer ?
#
loop_
_entity_poly.entity_id
_entity_poly.type
_entity_poly.pdbx_seq_one_letter_code
_entity_poly.pdbx_strand_id
1 'polypeptide(L)'
;MADVILVDSKFTANTFADTFKKLHARGIRLVVLYLAVNVYQFDKPHSSLSAITMLRNLEEGVFKNRGCDKLLRENVEYLEELKSLAERNGMSDRVNFITSCSTTERNALLSECLCVFYTPKDEHFGIVPLEAMAAYKPVSACDSGGPVETIKNEVTGFLCNPTP
;
A
#
# COMPACT_ATOMS: atom_id res chain seq x y z
N MET A 1 15.04 -15.85 -26.92
CA MET A 1 13.72 -15.71 -26.26
C MET A 1 13.94 -16.03 -24.80
N ALA A 2 13.32 -15.33 -23.85
CA ALA A 2 13.51 -15.65 -22.44
C ALA A 2 12.86 -17.02 -22.11
N ASP A 3 13.60 -17.89 -21.42
CA ASP A 3 13.10 -19.21 -20.99
C ASP A 3 12.28 -19.12 -19.69
N VAL A 4 12.50 -18.05 -18.91
CA VAL A 4 11.85 -17.79 -17.62
C VAL A 4 11.42 -16.34 -17.57
N ILE A 5 10.21 -16.09 -17.05
CA ILE A 5 9.72 -14.75 -16.72
C ILE A 5 9.56 -14.66 -15.22
N LEU A 6 10.18 -13.64 -14.63
CA LEU A 6 10.04 -13.31 -13.22
C LEU A 6 8.96 -12.24 -13.06
N VAL A 7 8.06 -12.46 -12.12
CA VAL A 7 7.02 -11.50 -11.72
C VAL A 7 7.06 -11.31 -10.22
N ASP A 8 6.63 -10.15 -9.74
CA ASP A 8 6.72 -9.73 -8.34
C ASP A 8 5.61 -10.29 -7.45
N SER A 9 4.53 -10.81 -8.05
CA SER A 9 3.38 -11.37 -7.34
C SER A 9 2.67 -12.44 -8.17
N LYS A 10 1.81 -13.24 -7.52
CA LYS A 10 0.89 -14.15 -8.23
C LYS A 10 -0.18 -13.38 -8.98
N PHE A 11 -0.61 -12.22 -8.48
CA PHE A 11 -1.51 -11.33 -9.18
C PHE A 11 -0.94 -10.93 -10.55
N THR A 12 0.31 -10.45 -10.59
CA THR A 12 1.01 -10.13 -11.83
C THR A 12 1.19 -11.37 -12.72
N ALA A 13 1.44 -12.54 -12.13
CA ALA A 13 1.52 -13.81 -12.88
C ALA A 13 0.21 -14.13 -13.62
N ASN A 14 -0.92 -13.96 -12.95
CA ASN A 14 -2.25 -14.18 -13.53
C ASN A 14 -2.56 -13.14 -14.61
N THR A 15 -2.32 -11.86 -14.34
CA THR A 15 -2.46 -10.78 -15.32
C THR A 15 -1.62 -11.04 -16.57
N PHE A 16 -0.40 -11.56 -16.41
CA PHE A 16 0.43 -11.98 -17.54
C PHE A 16 -0.22 -13.12 -18.34
N ALA A 17 -0.70 -14.18 -17.67
CA ALA A 17 -1.31 -15.32 -18.34
C ALA A 17 -2.56 -14.90 -19.16
N ASP A 18 -3.37 -14.00 -18.60
CA ASP A 18 -4.59 -13.49 -19.24
C ASP A 18 -4.29 -12.55 -20.41
N THR A 19 -3.27 -11.70 -20.27
CA THR A 19 -2.88 -10.71 -21.29
C THR A 19 -2.10 -11.35 -22.44
N PHE A 20 -1.15 -12.23 -22.11
CA PHE A 20 -0.18 -12.81 -23.06
C PHE A 20 -0.45 -14.28 -23.38
N LYS A 21 -1.71 -14.61 -23.71
CA LYS A 21 -2.18 -15.99 -23.95
C LYS A 21 -1.29 -16.79 -24.90
N LYS A 22 -0.80 -16.19 -25.98
CA LYS A 22 0.10 -16.86 -26.95
C LYS A 22 1.46 -17.21 -26.35
N LEU A 23 2.01 -16.35 -25.50
CA LEU A 23 3.28 -16.60 -24.82
C LEU A 23 3.10 -17.62 -23.70
N HIS A 24 2.01 -17.50 -22.93
CA HIS A 24 1.64 -18.45 -21.90
C HIS A 24 1.43 -19.87 -22.49
N ALA A 25 0.71 -19.99 -23.60
CA ALA A 25 0.48 -21.26 -24.31
C ALA A 25 1.74 -21.92 -24.85
N ARG A 26 2.85 -21.18 -25.01
CA ARG A 26 4.16 -21.73 -25.41
C ARG A 26 4.92 -22.37 -24.24
N GLY A 27 4.34 -22.40 -23.04
CA GLY A 27 4.94 -23.03 -21.87
C GLY A 27 6.09 -22.25 -21.26
N ILE A 28 6.15 -20.92 -21.46
CA ILE A 28 7.15 -20.09 -20.79
C ILE A 28 6.95 -20.23 -19.28
N ARG A 29 8.04 -20.55 -18.56
CA ARG A 29 7.99 -20.74 -17.12
C ARG A 29 7.85 -19.39 -16.43
N LEU A 30 6.73 -19.14 -15.77
CA LEU A 30 6.59 -18.03 -14.84
C LEU A 30 7.06 -18.44 -13.45
N VAL A 31 7.86 -17.58 -12.82
CA VAL A 31 8.30 -17.74 -11.43
C VAL A 31 7.98 -16.45 -10.69
N VAL A 32 7.30 -16.58 -9.55
CA VAL A 32 7.02 -15.47 -8.65
C VAL A 32 8.23 -15.25 -7.74
N LEU A 33 8.78 -14.04 -7.78
CA LEU A 33 9.85 -13.59 -6.90
C LEU A 33 9.36 -12.36 -6.13
N TYR A 34 8.95 -12.57 -4.89
CA TYR A 34 8.47 -11.51 -4.02
C TYR A 34 9.57 -10.49 -3.69
N LEU A 35 9.22 -9.21 -3.70
CA LEU A 35 10.17 -8.16 -3.31
C LEU A 35 10.44 -8.22 -1.80
N ALA A 36 11.69 -8.05 -1.42
CA ALA A 36 12.11 -7.97 -0.03
C ALA A 36 12.09 -6.53 0.48
N VAL A 37 11.68 -6.35 1.74
CA VAL A 37 11.80 -5.09 2.46
C VAL A 37 12.95 -5.18 3.44
N ASN A 38 13.77 -4.13 3.53
CA ASN A 38 14.79 -4.02 4.58
C ASN A 38 14.08 -3.79 5.93
N VAL A 39 14.01 -4.79 6.78
CA VAL A 39 13.32 -4.71 8.08
C VAL A 39 14.09 -3.89 9.12
N TYR A 40 15.42 -3.85 9.04
CA TYR A 40 16.27 -3.15 10.00
C TYR A 40 16.03 -1.63 10.03
N GLN A 41 15.46 -1.06 8.97
CA GLN A 41 15.11 0.36 8.94
C GLN A 41 13.92 0.71 9.85
N PHE A 42 13.25 -0.29 10.43
CA PHE A 42 12.04 -0.16 11.25
C PHE A 42 12.19 -0.67 12.70
N ASP A 43 13.40 -1.09 13.12
CA ASP A 43 13.68 -1.71 14.44
C ASP A 43 13.61 -0.76 15.66
N LYS A 44 13.11 0.47 15.50
CA LYS A 44 12.91 1.38 16.64
C LYS A 44 11.79 0.84 17.54
N PRO A 45 11.86 1.04 18.87
CA PRO A 45 10.81 0.58 19.78
C PRO A 45 9.49 1.27 19.48
N HIS A 46 8.44 0.48 19.26
CA HIS A 46 7.07 0.94 19.00
C HIS A 46 6.21 0.73 20.25
N SER A 47 5.33 1.68 20.56
CA SER A 47 4.28 1.48 21.55
C SER A 47 3.25 0.48 21.01
N SER A 48 3.34 -0.76 21.47
CA SER A 48 2.42 -1.85 21.14
C SER A 48 1.11 -1.70 21.91
N LEU A 49 0.26 -0.74 21.53
CA LEU A 49 -1.18 -0.90 21.80
C LEU A 49 -1.78 -1.84 20.76
N SER A 50 -2.77 -2.63 21.16
CA SER A 50 -3.52 -3.54 20.29
C SER A 50 -4.32 -2.74 19.24
N ALA A 51 -3.61 -2.24 18.23
CA ALA A 51 -4.10 -1.31 17.23
C ALA A 51 -5.30 -1.85 16.45
N ILE A 52 -5.38 -3.18 16.29
CA ILE A 52 -6.49 -3.85 15.59
C ILE A 52 -7.85 -3.58 16.26
N THR A 53 -7.91 -3.47 17.58
CA THR A 53 -9.17 -3.15 18.29
C THR A 53 -9.54 -1.67 18.14
N MET A 54 -8.55 -0.78 18.07
CA MET A 54 -8.76 0.67 17.92
C MET A 54 -9.16 1.09 16.50
N LEU A 55 -8.77 0.30 15.48
CA LEU A 55 -9.08 0.54 14.07
C LEU A 55 -10.59 0.68 13.77
N ARG A 56 -11.47 0.12 14.62
CA ARG A 56 -12.91 0.20 14.43
C ARG A 56 -13.51 1.60 14.68
N ASN A 57 -12.78 2.48 15.39
CA ASN A 57 -13.29 3.77 15.87
C ASN A 57 -12.36 4.96 15.54
N LEU A 58 -11.64 4.92 14.42
CA LEU A 58 -10.69 5.99 14.05
C LEU A 58 -11.39 7.28 13.59
N GLU A 59 -10.96 8.42 14.16
CA GLU A 59 -11.50 9.75 13.86
C GLU A 59 -10.48 10.71 13.19
N GLU A 60 -9.22 10.31 13.05
CA GLU A 60 -8.13 11.13 12.50
C GLU A 60 -7.19 10.30 11.60
N GLY A 61 -6.59 10.92 10.58
CA GLY A 61 -5.76 10.21 9.61
C GLY A 61 -4.76 11.09 8.86
N VAL A 62 -3.54 10.58 8.68
CA VAL A 62 -2.53 11.19 7.81
C VAL A 62 -2.64 10.57 6.43
N PHE A 63 -2.85 11.38 5.39
CA PHE A 63 -2.88 10.91 4.01
C PHE A 63 -1.52 11.09 3.35
N LYS A 64 -0.96 9.97 2.87
CA LYS A 64 0.33 9.96 2.19
C LYS A 64 0.15 9.45 0.76
N ASN A 65 0.59 10.27 -0.20
CA ASN A 65 0.79 9.81 -1.57
C ASN A 65 2.29 9.55 -1.79
N ARG A 66 2.67 8.39 -2.34
CA ARG A 66 4.07 8.17 -2.73
C ARG A 66 4.31 8.83 -4.08
N GLY A 67 5.11 9.89 -4.08
CA GLY A 67 5.66 10.43 -5.32
C GLY A 67 4.74 11.42 -6.02
N CYS A 68 4.29 12.44 -5.30
CA CYS A 68 3.69 13.60 -5.94
C CYS A 68 4.79 14.44 -6.62
N ASP A 69 5.06 14.11 -7.88
CA ASP A 69 5.84 14.96 -8.77
C ASP A 69 5.01 16.19 -9.16
N LYS A 70 5.47 17.39 -8.81
CA LYS A 70 4.80 18.66 -9.12
C LYS A 70 4.79 18.99 -10.61
N LEU A 71 5.62 18.31 -11.41
CA LEU A 71 5.67 18.44 -12.85
C LEU A 71 4.57 17.61 -13.54
N LEU A 72 4.00 16.63 -12.84
CA LEU A 72 2.90 15.81 -13.34
C LEU A 72 1.58 16.46 -12.93
N ARG A 73 0.86 16.98 -13.93
CA ARG A 73 -0.41 17.67 -13.73
C ARG A 73 -1.43 16.81 -12.94
N GLU A 74 -1.49 15.52 -13.25
CA GLU A 74 -2.38 14.56 -12.59
C GLU A 74 -2.16 14.50 -11.07
N ASN A 75 -0.89 14.56 -10.61
CA ASN A 75 -0.57 14.58 -9.19
C ASN A 75 -1.04 15.85 -8.49
N VAL A 76 -0.89 16.99 -9.17
CA VAL A 76 -1.29 18.30 -8.64
C VAL A 76 -2.81 18.39 -8.57
N GLU A 77 -3.51 18.02 -9.66
CA GLU A 77 -4.97 18.04 -9.73
C GLU A 77 -5.60 17.10 -8.69
N TYR A 78 -5.08 15.88 -8.56
CA TYR A 78 -5.58 14.92 -7.57
C TYR A 78 -5.34 15.37 -6.13
N LEU A 79 -4.19 15.99 -5.83
CA LEU A 79 -3.94 16.54 -4.50
C LEU A 79 -4.93 17.65 -4.13
N GLU A 80 -5.24 18.55 -5.07
CA GLU A 80 -6.22 19.63 -4.83
C GLU A 80 -7.65 19.09 -4.68
N GLU A 81 -8.01 18.02 -5.41
CA GLU A 81 -9.27 17.31 -5.22
C GLU A 81 -9.38 16.74 -3.80
N LEU A 82 -8.33 16.10 -3.30
CA LEU A 82 -8.31 15.53 -1.94
C LEU A 82 -8.40 16.60 -0.85
N LYS A 83 -7.71 17.74 -1.01
CA LYS A 83 -7.84 18.88 -0.09
C LYS A 83 -9.26 19.44 -0.09
N SER A 84 -9.84 19.64 -1.27
CA SER A 84 -11.23 20.10 -1.42
C SER A 84 -12.22 19.10 -0.80
N LEU A 85 -11.93 17.80 -0.87
CA LEU A 85 -12.74 16.78 -0.22
C LEU A 85 -12.61 16.85 1.31
N ALA A 86 -11.39 17.04 1.84
CA ALA A 86 -11.18 17.22 3.28
C ALA A 86 -11.93 18.46 3.81
N GLU A 87 -11.90 19.58 3.07
CA GLU A 87 -12.64 20.81 3.42
C GLU A 87 -14.15 20.58 3.43
N ARG A 88 -14.70 19.97 2.37
CA ARG A 88 -16.14 19.69 2.27
C ARG A 88 -16.66 18.77 3.38
N ASN A 89 -15.80 17.89 3.91
CA ASN A 89 -16.14 16.99 5.00
C ASN A 89 -15.79 17.55 6.40
N GLY A 90 -15.26 18.78 6.50
CA GLY A 90 -14.87 19.38 7.78
C GLY A 90 -13.66 18.70 8.44
N MET A 91 -12.81 18.05 7.64
CA MET A 91 -11.67 17.25 8.10
C MET A 91 -10.31 17.92 7.83
N SER A 92 -10.27 19.14 7.30
CA SER A 92 -9.02 19.82 6.94
C SER A 92 -8.04 19.96 8.12
N ASP A 93 -8.54 20.16 9.33
CA ASP A 93 -7.72 20.28 10.54
C ASP A 93 -7.21 18.92 11.07
N ARG A 94 -7.73 17.81 10.53
CA ARG A 94 -7.42 16.44 10.93
C ARG A 94 -6.63 15.65 9.89
N VAL A 95 -6.39 16.24 8.71
CA VAL A 95 -5.69 15.60 7.59
C VAL A 95 -4.44 16.38 7.24
N ASN A 96 -3.28 15.73 7.36
CA ASN A 96 -2.04 16.26 6.86
C ASN A 96 -1.68 15.62 5.51
N PHE A 97 -1.43 16.45 4.50
CA PHE A 97 -1.07 16.02 3.15
C PHE A 97 0.45 16.05 2.94
N ILE A 98 1.06 14.87 2.89
CA ILE A 98 2.50 14.73 2.66
C ILE A 98 2.73 14.12 1.27
N THR A 99 3.26 14.95 0.37
CA THR A 99 3.37 14.70 -1.08
C THR A 99 4.71 14.07 -1.48
N SER A 100 5.76 14.39 -0.74
CA SER A 100 7.10 13.82 -0.85
C SER A 100 7.72 13.85 0.52
N CYS A 101 8.30 12.72 0.95
CA CYS A 101 9.05 12.65 2.18
C CYS A 101 10.27 11.77 1.97
N SER A 102 11.35 12.08 2.68
CA SER A 102 12.52 11.24 2.79
C SER A 102 12.18 9.89 3.43
N THR A 103 13.09 8.92 3.27
CA THR A 103 13.04 7.64 3.98
C THR A 103 12.94 7.83 5.50
N THR A 104 13.67 8.80 6.05
CA THR A 104 13.68 9.10 7.49
C THR A 104 12.33 9.61 7.97
N GLU A 105 11.73 10.58 7.26
CA GLU A 105 10.40 11.10 7.59
C GLU A 105 9.32 10.03 7.46
N ARG A 106 9.36 9.20 6.40
CA ARG A 106 8.47 8.05 6.28
C ARG A 106 8.58 7.13 7.49
N ASN A 107 9.80 6.76 7.88
CA ASN A 107 10.00 5.81 8.97
C ASN A 107 9.54 6.41 10.31
N ALA A 108 9.67 7.72 10.51
CA ALA A 108 9.11 8.42 11.66
C ALA A 108 7.57 8.42 11.66
N LEU A 109 6.94 8.72 10.52
CA LEU A 109 5.48 8.64 10.40
C LEU A 109 4.98 7.21 10.65
N LEU A 110 5.68 6.22 10.11
CA LEU A 110 5.36 4.81 10.33
C LEU A 110 5.62 4.36 11.76
N SER A 111 6.51 4.98 12.55
CA SER A 111 6.67 4.62 13.97
C SER A 111 5.55 5.20 14.84
N GLU A 112 5.08 6.41 14.49
CA GLU A 112 4.09 7.16 15.25
C GLU A 112 2.64 6.79 14.90
N CYS A 113 2.38 6.25 13.71
CA CYS A 113 1.01 5.94 13.30
C CYS A 113 0.42 4.71 14.01
N LEU A 114 -0.91 4.65 14.08
CA LEU A 114 -1.64 3.50 14.58
C LEU A 114 -1.74 2.38 13.54
N CYS A 115 -1.95 2.75 12.28
CA CYS A 115 -2.20 1.85 11.17
C CYS A 115 -1.88 2.52 9.83
N VAL A 116 -1.98 1.76 8.75
CA VAL A 116 -1.87 2.29 7.38
C VAL A 116 -3.10 1.88 6.57
N PHE A 117 -3.72 2.86 5.89
CA PHE A 117 -4.73 2.62 4.87
C PHE A 117 -4.06 2.59 3.50
N TYR A 118 -4.30 1.52 2.73
CA TYR A 118 -3.76 1.31 1.40
C TYR A 118 -4.89 1.05 0.41
N THR A 119 -5.35 2.12 -0.23
CA THR A 119 -6.54 2.11 -1.10
C THR A 119 -6.32 1.78 -2.60
N PRO A 120 -5.10 1.61 -3.15
CA PRO A 120 -4.96 1.16 -4.53
C PRO A 120 -5.62 -0.19 -4.78
N LYS A 121 -6.50 -0.22 -5.78
CA LYS A 121 -7.12 -1.44 -6.31
C LYS A 121 -6.19 -2.06 -7.36
N ASP A 122 -6.16 -3.39 -7.42
CA ASP A 122 -5.44 -4.15 -8.46
C ASP A 122 -3.93 -3.77 -8.52
N GLU A 123 -3.36 -3.37 -7.38
CA GLU A 123 -1.93 -3.09 -7.22
C GLU A 123 -1.11 -4.35 -7.52
N HIS A 124 0.03 -4.21 -8.20
CA HIS A 124 0.83 -5.36 -8.61
C HIS A 124 1.34 -6.18 -7.40
N PHE A 125 2.09 -5.55 -6.49
CA PHE A 125 2.64 -6.23 -5.31
C PHE A 125 2.21 -5.59 -3.99
N GLY A 126 2.26 -4.25 -3.88
CA GLY A 126 1.96 -3.57 -2.62
C GLY A 126 3.13 -3.56 -1.66
N ILE A 127 4.26 -2.95 -2.05
CA ILE A 127 5.42 -2.76 -1.17
C ILE A 127 5.08 -1.91 0.07
N VAL A 128 4.05 -1.06 -0.04
CA VAL A 128 3.61 -0.17 1.05
C VAL A 128 3.04 -0.96 2.24
N PRO A 129 2.08 -1.89 2.04
CA PRO A 129 1.70 -2.85 3.06
C PRO A 129 2.88 -3.53 3.75
N LEU A 130 3.89 -3.99 3.00
CA LEU A 130 5.05 -4.68 3.59
C LEU A 130 5.91 -3.77 4.45
N GLU A 131 6.17 -2.54 4.01
CA GLU A 131 6.91 -1.57 4.83
C GLU A 131 6.15 -1.21 6.12
N ALA A 132 4.81 -1.09 6.05
CA ALA A 132 3.98 -0.84 7.22
C ALA A 132 3.98 -2.02 8.19
N MET A 133 3.83 -3.25 7.68
CA MET A 133 3.89 -4.46 8.50
C MET A 133 5.28 -4.69 9.09
N ALA A 134 6.35 -4.35 8.36
CA ALA A 134 7.72 -4.37 8.89
C ALA A 134 7.94 -3.35 10.01
N ALA A 135 7.17 -2.25 10.02
CA ALA A 135 7.08 -1.30 11.12
C ALA A 135 6.04 -1.70 12.20
N TYR A 136 5.58 -2.95 12.18
CA TYR A 136 4.58 -3.49 13.11
C TYR A 136 3.24 -2.75 13.09
N LYS A 137 2.89 -2.11 11.97
CA LYS A 137 1.63 -1.38 11.79
C LYS A 137 0.62 -2.23 11.02
N PRO A 138 -0.60 -2.43 11.56
CA PRO A 138 -1.65 -3.11 10.81
C PRO A 138 -2.04 -2.32 9.56
N VAL A 139 -2.41 -3.04 8.51
CA VAL A 139 -2.74 -2.46 7.20
C VAL A 139 -4.19 -2.74 6.83
N SER A 140 -4.99 -1.72 6.54
CA SER A 140 -6.28 -1.88 5.88
C SER A 140 -6.09 -1.63 4.39
N ALA A 141 -6.33 -2.64 3.55
CA ALA A 141 -6.13 -2.55 2.11
C ALA A 141 -7.33 -3.06 1.32
N CYS A 142 -7.42 -2.68 0.04
CA CYS A 142 -8.39 -3.29 -0.86
C CYS A 142 -8.15 -4.80 -1.02
N ASP A 143 -9.21 -5.59 -1.02
CA ASP A 143 -9.21 -7.04 -1.27
C ASP A 143 -9.02 -7.34 -2.78
N SER A 144 -7.89 -6.90 -3.31
CA SER A 144 -7.51 -7.04 -4.73
C SER A 144 -6.00 -6.91 -4.90
N GLY A 145 -5.46 -7.45 -5.99
CA GLY A 145 -4.03 -7.28 -6.32
C GLY A 145 -3.07 -8.04 -5.40
N GLY A 146 -1.82 -7.61 -5.41
CA GLY A 146 -0.73 -8.12 -4.58
C GLY A 146 -0.90 -7.97 -3.06
N PRO A 147 -1.56 -6.92 -2.51
CA PRO A 147 -1.80 -6.83 -1.07
C PRO A 147 -2.48 -8.07 -0.45
N VAL A 148 -3.36 -8.75 -1.19
CA VAL A 148 -4.05 -9.98 -0.76
C VAL A 148 -3.07 -11.12 -0.47
N GLU A 149 -1.90 -11.12 -1.12
CA GLU A 149 -0.89 -12.16 -0.94
C GLU A 149 -0.08 -12.01 0.36
N THR A 150 -0.06 -10.80 0.94
CA THR A 150 0.82 -10.47 2.07
C THR A 150 0.05 -10.13 3.35
N ILE A 151 -1.16 -9.56 3.23
CA ILE A 151 -2.00 -9.22 4.36
C ILE A 151 -2.83 -10.43 4.76
N LYS A 152 -2.69 -10.88 6.01
CA LYS A 152 -3.64 -11.84 6.61
C LYS A 152 -4.75 -11.07 7.29
N ASN A 153 -5.95 -11.18 6.73
CA ASN A 153 -7.16 -10.56 7.29
C ASN A 153 -7.32 -10.91 8.77
N GLU A 154 -7.65 -9.91 9.58
CA GLU A 154 -7.80 -9.93 11.05
C GLU A 154 -6.54 -10.32 11.84
N VAL A 155 -5.40 -10.57 11.18
CA VAL A 155 -4.13 -10.94 11.83
C VAL A 155 -3.10 -9.83 11.68
N THR A 156 -2.82 -9.41 10.45
CA THR A 156 -1.87 -8.33 10.14
C THR A 156 -2.56 -7.05 9.68
N GLY A 157 -3.89 -7.05 9.61
CA GLY A 157 -4.66 -5.97 9.03
C GLY A 157 -6.05 -6.40 8.59
N PHE A 158 -6.67 -5.63 7.69
CA PHE A 158 -7.97 -5.92 7.10
C PHE A 158 -7.90 -5.87 5.58
N LEU A 159 -8.57 -6.81 4.92
CA LEU A 159 -8.85 -6.75 3.49
C LEU A 159 -10.30 -6.30 3.32
N CYS A 160 -10.49 -5.18 2.62
CA CYS A 160 -11.77 -4.50 2.48
C CYS A 160 -12.23 -4.49 1.02
N ASN A 161 -13.54 -4.58 0.79
CA ASN A 161 -14.07 -4.36 -0.55
C ASN A 161 -13.76 -2.92 -1.02
N PRO A 162 -13.39 -2.71 -2.29
CA PRO A 162 -13.03 -1.39 -2.82
C PRO A 162 -14.23 -0.43 -2.94
N THR A 163 -15.45 -0.94 -2.81
CA THR A 163 -16.69 -0.15 -2.76
C THR A 163 -17.21 -0.08 -1.33
N PRO A 164 -17.48 1.14 -0.80
CA PRO A 164 -18.11 1.34 0.51
C PRO A 164 -19.57 0.89 0.54
#